data_AF-A0A938MC27-F1
#
_entry.id   AF-A0A938MC27-F1
#
_cell.length_a   1.000
_cell.length_b   1.000
_cell.length_c   1.000
_cell.angle_alpha   90.00
_cell.angle_beta   90.00
_cell.angle_gamma   90.00
#
_symmetry.space_group_name_H-M   'P 1'
#
loop_
_entity.id
_entity.type
_entity.pdbx_description
1 polymer ?
#
loop_
_entity_poly.entity_id
_entity_poly.type
_entity_poly.pdbx_seq_one_letter_code
_entity_poly.pdbx_strand_id
1 'polypeptide(L)'
;MTRTRTWFAILTLSVWAQAVGAGQEPPVFCIGTPDGETREFGLAKELWPSYLKVFPKPVEYVVGRSSATDWPYLHPSTNDRWAGGRPHTFTIRFQIEKLDERPQFLIIGAADAHPSEDSLVTVAVNGQAAPTQRAPKGPGV
;
A
#
# COMPACT_ATOMS: atom_id res chain seq x y z
N MET A 1 15.79 -36.56 -63.57
CA MET A 1 15.17 -37.06 -62.33
C MET A 1 15.68 -36.23 -61.17
N THR A 2 14.75 -35.74 -60.37
CA THR A 2 14.77 -34.66 -59.37
C THR A 2 15.63 -34.91 -58.12
N ARG A 3 16.14 -33.83 -57.51
CA ARG A 3 15.90 -33.52 -56.08
C ARG A 3 16.36 -32.13 -55.67
N THR A 4 15.39 -31.23 -55.56
CA THR A 4 15.48 -29.92 -54.89
C THR A 4 15.50 -30.13 -53.38
N ARG A 5 16.47 -29.54 -52.65
CA ARG A 5 16.53 -29.55 -51.18
C ARG A 5 15.95 -28.25 -50.64
N THR A 6 14.71 -28.31 -50.18
CA THR A 6 14.05 -27.22 -49.46
C THR A 6 14.43 -27.32 -47.98
N TRP A 7 15.02 -26.25 -47.43
CA TRP A 7 15.32 -26.13 -46.01
C TRP A 7 14.12 -25.50 -45.30
N PHE A 8 13.56 -26.18 -44.30
CA PHE A 8 12.58 -25.58 -43.38
C PHE A 8 13.34 -25.05 -42.16
N ALA A 9 13.32 -23.73 -41.95
CA ALA A 9 13.74 -23.12 -40.69
C ALA A 9 12.60 -23.23 -39.69
N ILE A 10 12.83 -23.95 -38.59
CA ILE A 10 11.90 -24.00 -37.46
C ILE A 10 12.19 -22.78 -36.58
N LEU A 11 11.26 -21.81 -36.56
CA LEU A 11 11.23 -20.75 -35.56
C LEU A 11 10.69 -21.34 -34.26
N THR A 12 11.55 -21.60 -33.27
CA THR A 12 11.10 -21.85 -31.90
C THR A 12 10.81 -20.52 -31.22
N LEU A 13 9.53 -20.22 -31.06
CA LEU A 13 9.04 -19.13 -30.22
C LEU A 13 9.11 -19.59 -28.75
N SER A 14 10.21 -19.28 -28.06
CA SER A 14 10.30 -19.51 -26.61
C SER A 14 9.52 -18.43 -25.87
N VAL A 15 8.29 -18.76 -25.46
CA VAL A 15 7.54 -17.95 -24.49
C VAL A 15 8.23 -18.10 -23.15
N TRP A 16 8.86 -17.02 -22.68
CA TRP A 16 9.24 -16.90 -21.27
C TRP A 16 7.95 -16.66 -20.48
N ALA A 17 7.36 -17.73 -19.93
CA ALA A 17 6.40 -17.59 -18.87
C ALA A 17 7.14 -17.01 -17.67
N GLN A 18 6.88 -15.75 -17.33
CA GLN A 18 7.35 -15.20 -16.07
C GLN A 18 6.68 -15.97 -14.94
N ALA A 19 7.49 -16.70 -14.15
CA ALA A 19 7.04 -17.28 -12.92
C ALA A 19 6.66 -16.14 -11.97
N VAL A 20 5.37 -15.89 -11.82
CA VAL A 20 4.85 -15.13 -10.68
C VAL A 20 5.29 -15.91 -9.43
N GLY A 21 6.08 -15.30 -8.56
CA GLY A 21 6.69 -15.96 -7.42
C GLY A 21 5.66 -16.60 -6.49
N ALA A 22 5.39 -17.89 -6.70
CA ALA A 22 4.67 -18.73 -5.76
C ALA A 22 5.66 -19.21 -4.70
N GLY A 23 5.73 -18.51 -3.56
CA GLY A 23 6.63 -18.92 -2.48
C GLY A 23 6.64 -18.05 -1.22
N GLN A 24 5.72 -17.10 -1.05
CA GLN A 24 5.57 -16.36 0.20
C GLN A 24 4.24 -16.73 0.84
N GLU A 25 4.25 -16.99 2.14
CA GLU A 25 3.02 -17.14 2.90
C GLU A 25 2.17 -15.87 2.76
N PRO A 26 0.84 -16.00 2.67
CA PRO A 26 -0.02 -14.83 2.59
C PRO A 26 0.19 -13.95 3.83
N PRO A 27 0.21 -12.61 3.68
CA PRO A 27 0.37 -11.72 4.82
C PRO A 27 -0.81 -11.87 5.77
N VAL A 28 -0.58 -11.59 7.07
CA VAL A 28 -1.65 -11.56 8.09
C VAL A 28 -2.84 -10.70 7.64
N PHE A 29 -2.54 -9.57 7.00
CA PHE A 29 -3.51 -8.76 6.27
C PHE A 29 -2.80 -7.94 5.18
N CYS A 30 -3.58 -7.48 4.20
CA CYS A 30 -3.16 -6.49 3.21
C CYS A 30 -4.29 -5.46 3.05
N ILE A 31 -3.98 -4.17 3.14
CA ILE A 31 -4.92 -3.09 2.85
C ILE A 31 -4.56 -2.55 1.47
N GLY A 32 -5.47 -2.73 0.52
CA GLY A 32 -5.24 -2.43 -0.89
C GLY A 32 -4.31 -3.43 -1.59
N THR A 33 -3.85 -3.02 -2.77
CA THR A 33 -3.00 -3.76 -3.69
C THR A 33 -1.60 -3.16 -3.69
N PRO A 34 -0.52 -3.95 -3.57
CA PRO A 34 0.85 -3.43 -3.61
C PRO A 34 1.30 -3.15 -5.06
N ASP A 35 0.53 -2.35 -5.81
CA ASP A 35 0.80 -1.98 -7.21
C ASP A 35 1.37 -0.56 -7.37
N GLY A 36 1.61 0.14 -6.26
CA GLY A 36 2.12 1.51 -6.24
C GLY A 36 1.06 2.57 -6.55
N GLU A 37 -0.23 2.19 -6.50
CA GLU A 37 -1.32 3.04 -6.91
C GLU A 37 -2.31 3.27 -5.76
N THR A 38 -2.99 4.40 -5.78
CA THR A 38 -3.85 4.82 -4.66
C THR A 38 -5.31 4.99 -5.03
N ARG A 39 -5.64 4.72 -6.30
CA ARG A 39 -6.97 4.95 -6.92
C ARG A 39 -8.12 4.16 -6.28
N GLU A 40 -7.84 3.09 -5.56
CA GLU A 40 -8.85 2.27 -4.86
C GLU A 40 -9.21 2.81 -3.47
N PHE A 41 -8.38 3.70 -2.91
CA PHE A 41 -8.55 4.25 -1.57
C PHE A 41 -9.54 5.41 -1.56
N GLY A 42 -10.08 5.71 -0.37
CA GLY A 42 -10.99 6.82 -0.14
C GLY A 42 -10.33 8.17 -0.47
N LEU A 43 -11.15 9.15 -0.86
CA LEU A 43 -10.78 10.47 -1.42
C LEU A 43 -10.12 10.44 -2.81
N ALA A 44 -9.81 9.29 -3.40
CA ALA A 44 -9.16 9.27 -4.71
C ALA A 44 -9.95 9.98 -5.82
N LYS A 45 -11.28 10.13 -5.65
CA LYS A 45 -12.15 10.85 -6.60
C LYS A 45 -12.46 12.29 -6.19
N GLU A 46 -12.53 12.56 -4.88
CA GLU A 46 -12.93 13.85 -4.30
C GLU A 46 -11.74 14.78 -3.99
N LEU A 47 -10.52 14.23 -4.05
CA LEU A 47 -9.23 14.87 -3.77
C LEU A 47 -9.06 15.38 -2.33
N TRP A 48 -7.82 15.75 -1.99
CA TRP A 48 -7.39 16.16 -0.66
C TRP A 48 -8.25 17.24 0.04
N PRO A 49 -8.83 18.27 -0.63
CA PRO A 49 -9.61 19.30 0.08
C PRO A 49 -10.87 18.74 0.76
N SER A 50 -11.35 17.58 0.32
CA SER A 50 -12.55 16.94 0.85
C SER A 50 -12.28 16.10 2.10
N TYR A 51 -11.05 16.03 2.61
CA TYR A 51 -10.67 15.09 3.67
C TYR A 51 -11.56 15.16 4.91
N LEU A 52 -11.77 16.34 5.49
CA LEU A 52 -12.61 16.46 6.69
C LEU A 52 -14.10 16.17 6.45
N LYS A 53 -14.56 16.27 5.19
CA LYS A 53 -15.93 15.90 4.81
C LYS A 53 -16.08 14.38 4.75
N VAL A 54 -15.10 13.68 4.18
CA VAL A 54 -15.15 12.22 3.99
C VAL A 54 -14.72 11.47 5.27
N PHE A 55 -13.72 11.98 5.98
CA PHE A 55 -13.16 11.41 7.20
C PHE A 55 -13.26 12.42 8.38
N PRO A 56 -14.47 12.71 8.88
CA PRO A 56 -14.67 13.66 9.98
C PRO A 56 -14.22 13.13 11.35
N LYS A 57 -13.96 11.82 11.45
CA LYS A 57 -13.53 11.12 12.68
C LYS A 57 -12.19 10.42 12.43
N PRO A 58 -11.45 10.04 13.49
CA PRO A 58 -10.28 9.18 13.34
C PRO A 58 -10.63 7.94 12.51
N VAL A 59 -9.74 7.57 11.59
CA VAL A 59 -9.97 6.45 10.67
C VAL A 59 -9.75 5.14 11.41
N GLU A 60 -10.72 4.23 11.27
CA GLU A 60 -10.63 2.87 11.77
C GLU A 60 -10.90 1.89 10.62
N TYR A 61 -9.92 1.03 10.35
CA TYR A 61 -10.01 -0.03 9.36
C TYR A 61 -10.06 -1.38 10.06
N VAL A 62 -11.14 -2.13 9.84
CA VAL A 62 -11.33 -3.47 10.40
C VAL A 62 -11.09 -4.49 9.31
N VAL A 63 -9.99 -5.25 9.40
CA VAL A 63 -9.63 -6.29 8.44
C VAL A 63 -10.76 -7.32 8.33
N GLY A 64 -11.17 -7.61 7.09
CA GLY A 64 -12.30 -8.49 6.77
C GLY A 64 -13.68 -7.83 6.81
N ARG A 65 -13.78 -6.55 7.19
CA ARG A 65 -15.05 -5.79 7.20
C ARG A 65 -14.97 -4.49 6.41
N SER A 66 -13.92 -3.71 6.60
CA SER A 66 -13.69 -2.47 5.87
C SER A 66 -13.37 -2.74 4.41
N SER A 67 -13.77 -1.81 3.54
CA SER A 67 -13.42 -1.75 2.14
C SER A 67 -12.19 -0.87 1.93
N ALA A 68 -11.50 -0.98 0.78
CA ALA A 68 -10.36 -0.12 0.46
C ALA A 68 -10.71 1.39 0.55
N THR A 69 -11.94 1.76 0.18
CA THR A 69 -12.43 3.14 0.24
C THR A 69 -12.57 3.72 1.66
N ASP A 70 -12.56 2.86 2.68
CA ASP A 70 -12.58 3.30 4.09
C ASP A 70 -11.17 3.73 4.59
N TRP A 71 -10.14 3.54 3.77
CA TRP A 71 -8.78 4.01 4.02
C TRP A 71 -8.49 5.21 3.12
N PRO A 72 -8.05 6.38 3.63
CA PRO A 72 -7.75 7.51 2.77
C PRO A 72 -6.45 7.28 1.98
N TYR A 73 -6.44 7.74 0.72
CA TYR A 73 -5.28 7.63 -0.18
C TYR A 73 -4.07 8.44 0.30
N LEU A 74 -4.27 9.43 1.18
CA LEU A 74 -3.26 10.29 1.77
C LEU A 74 -3.41 10.37 3.28
N HIS A 75 -2.31 10.62 3.98
CA HIS A 75 -2.26 10.82 5.43
C HIS A 75 -1.76 12.25 5.71
N PRO A 76 -2.60 13.15 6.23
CA PRO A 76 -2.22 14.54 6.44
C PRO A 76 -1.18 14.71 7.54
N SER A 77 -0.33 15.73 7.37
CA SER A 77 0.60 16.24 8.37
C SER A 77 -0.11 17.14 9.39
N THR A 78 0.53 17.35 10.54
CA THR A 78 0.12 18.39 11.51
C THR A 78 0.13 19.80 10.93
N ASN A 79 0.86 20.03 9.83
CA ASN A 79 0.89 21.33 9.14
C ASN A 79 -0.30 21.53 8.20
N ASP A 80 -1.04 20.46 7.85
CA ASP A 80 -2.13 20.50 6.90
C ASP A 80 -3.40 21.10 7.53
N ARG A 81 -3.50 22.43 7.47
CA ARG A 81 -4.67 23.17 8.00
C ARG A 81 -5.98 22.77 7.34
N TRP A 82 -5.94 22.37 6.06
CA TRP A 82 -7.11 21.86 5.35
C TRP A 82 -7.61 20.52 5.91
N ALA A 83 -6.77 19.77 6.61
CA ALA A 83 -7.11 18.55 7.36
C ALA A 83 -7.31 18.80 8.86
N GLY A 84 -7.28 20.06 9.31
CA GLY A 84 -7.47 20.47 10.70
C GLY A 84 -6.18 20.67 11.50
N GLY A 85 -4.99 20.51 10.90
CA GLY A 85 -3.72 20.86 11.51
C GLY A 85 -3.42 20.16 12.84
N ARG A 86 -3.64 18.84 12.89
CA ARG A 86 -3.53 18.02 14.11
C ARG A 86 -2.84 16.69 13.83
N PRO A 87 -2.40 15.94 14.85
CA PRO A 87 -1.99 14.56 14.65
C PRO A 87 -3.16 13.71 14.11
N HIS A 88 -2.92 12.97 13.04
CA HIS A 88 -3.88 12.03 12.47
C HIS A 88 -3.51 10.61 12.90
N THR A 89 -4.44 9.94 13.58
CA THR A 89 -4.29 8.54 13.99
C THR A 89 -5.17 7.66 13.11
N PHE A 90 -4.55 6.65 12.51
CA PHE A 90 -5.18 5.60 11.73
C PHE A 90 -5.09 4.29 12.52
N THR A 91 -6.23 3.65 12.77
CA THR A 91 -6.28 2.40 13.54
C THR A 91 -6.59 1.23 12.62
N ILE A 92 -5.77 0.18 12.67
CA ILE A 92 -6.05 -1.08 11.97
C ILE A 92 -6.40 -2.12 13.03
N ARG A 93 -7.59 -2.70 12.94
CA ARG A 93 -8.03 -3.84 13.76
C ARG A 93 -7.97 -5.10 12.94
N PHE A 94 -7.25 -6.10 13.42
CA PHE A 94 -7.13 -7.40 12.77
C PHE A 94 -7.05 -8.50 13.82
N GLN A 95 -7.33 -9.73 13.40
CA GLN A 95 -7.27 -10.92 14.25
C GLN A 95 -6.17 -11.83 13.73
N ILE A 96 -5.42 -12.44 14.64
CA ILE A 96 -4.48 -13.51 14.37
C ILE A 96 -4.97 -14.73 15.14
N GLU A 97 -5.35 -15.79 14.45
CA GLU A 97 -5.78 -17.04 15.10
C GLU A 97 -4.61 -17.80 15.73
N LYS A 98 -3.47 -17.80 15.02
CA LYS A 98 -2.23 -18.42 15.48
C LYS A 98 -1.07 -17.48 15.19
N LEU A 99 -0.40 -17.05 16.25
CA LEU A 99 0.86 -16.32 16.13
C LEU A 99 1.93 -17.26 15.59
N ASP A 100 2.59 -16.83 14.53
CA ASP A 100 3.81 -17.46 14.06
C ASP A 100 4.98 -17.08 14.98
N GLU A 101 5.89 -18.00 15.22
CA GLU A 101 7.10 -17.77 16.02
C GLU A 101 8.14 -16.93 15.24
N ARG A 102 8.00 -16.83 13.91
CA ARG A 102 8.84 -15.96 13.08
C ARG A 102 8.52 -14.48 13.29
N PRO A 103 9.52 -13.59 13.20
CA PRO A 103 9.30 -12.15 13.23
C PRO A 103 8.27 -11.71 12.19
N GLN A 104 7.31 -10.91 12.62
CA GLN A 104 6.30 -10.30 11.77
C GLN A 104 6.70 -8.85 11.46
N PHE A 105 6.37 -8.40 10.26
CA PHE A 105 6.72 -7.05 9.78
C PHE A 105 5.46 -6.31 9.34
N LEU A 106 5.38 -5.03 9.68
CA LEU A 106 4.46 -4.10 9.05
C LEU A 106 5.20 -3.36 7.93
N ILE A 107 4.71 -3.51 6.71
CA ILE A 107 5.21 -2.77 5.55
C ILE A 107 4.20 -1.68 5.22
N ILE A 108 4.65 -0.42 5.20
CA ILE A 108 3.85 0.72 4.77
C ILE A 108 4.41 1.20 3.43
N GLY A 109 3.68 0.95 2.36
CA GLY A 109 4.00 1.48 1.03
C GLY A 109 3.47 2.91 0.88
N ALA A 110 4.27 3.78 0.28
CA ALA A 110 3.86 5.13 -0.11
C ALA A 110 4.09 5.30 -1.61
N ALA A 111 3.02 5.66 -2.35
CA ALA A 111 3.14 5.98 -3.77
C ALA A 111 3.82 7.34 -3.98
N ASP A 112 3.61 8.27 -3.04
CA ASP A 112 4.24 9.58 -3.02
C ASP A 112 4.28 10.14 -1.58
N ALA A 113 5.06 11.20 -1.38
CA ALA A 113 5.18 11.95 -0.14
C ALA A 113 5.62 13.40 -0.41
N HIS A 114 5.53 14.27 0.59
CA HIS A 114 5.91 15.68 0.42
C HIS A 114 7.42 15.82 0.11
N PRO A 115 7.82 16.73 -0.80
CA PRO A 115 9.21 16.83 -1.25
C PRO A 115 10.17 17.43 -0.23
N SER A 116 9.67 18.23 0.71
CA SER A 116 10.50 18.99 1.65
C SER A 116 10.10 18.88 3.12
N GLU A 117 8.91 18.34 3.41
CA GLU A 117 8.38 18.25 4.78
C GLU A 117 8.21 16.77 5.12
N ASP A 118 9.12 16.26 5.95
CA ASP A 118 9.11 14.85 6.31
C ASP A 118 8.04 14.60 7.37
N SER A 119 7.05 13.78 7.04
CA SER A 119 6.11 13.27 8.03
C SER A 119 6.81 12.33 9.00
N LEU A 120 6.48 12.46 10.29
CA LEU A 120 6.91 11.53 11.33
C LEU A 120 5.84 10.47 11.54
N VAL A 121 6.21 9.20 11.39
CA VAL A 121 5.32 8.06 11.55
C VAL A 121 5.69 7.30 12.81
N THR A 122 4.74 7.17 13.73
CA THR A 122 4.87 6.30 14.90
C THR A 122 3.83 5.20 14.78
N VAL A 123 4.29 3.96 14.83
CA VAL A 123 3.41 2.79 14.84
C VAL A 123 3.38 2.24 16.26
N ALA A 124 2.19 1.98 16.77
CA ALA A 124 1.99 1.28 18.03
C ALA A 124 1.15 0.03 17.80
N VAL A 125 1.57 -1.09 18.38
CA VAL A 125 0.85 -2.37 18.35
C VAL A 125 0.52 -2.75 19.78
N ASN A 126 -0.77 -2.92 20.09
CA ASN A 126 -1.25 -3.30 21.42
C ASN A 126 -0.69 -2.41 22.57
N GLY A 127 -0.55 -1.11 22.31
CA GLY A 127 -0.03 -0.13 23.28
C GLY A 127 1.50 -0.03 23.33
N GLN A 128 2.24 -0.85 22.60
CA GLN A 128 3.70 -0.75 22.49
C GLN A 128 4.09 0.01 21.23
N ALA A 129 4.73 1.16 21.40
CA ALA A 129 5.20 1.99 20.30
C ALA A 129 6.56 1.50 19.78
N ALA A 130 6.69 1.39 18.46
CA ALA A 130 7.99 1.32 17.80
C ALA A 130 8.65 2.71 17.80
N PRO A 131 9.97 2.80 17.60
CA PRO A 131 10.64 4.09 17.38
C PRO A 131 9.99 4.85 16.22
N THR A 132 9.80 6.16 16.41
CA THR A 132 9.31 7.05 15.36
C THR A 132 10.25 7.03 14.16
N GLN A 133 9.68 6.88 12.97
CA GLN A 133 10.42 6.89 11.70
C GLN A 133 10.06 8.13 10.88
N ARG A 134 11.01 8.61 10.08
CA ARG A 134 10.73 9.62 9.05
C ARG A 134 10.19 8.90 7.82
N ALA A 135 9.06 9.36 7.31
CA ALA A 135 8.58 8.93 6.01
C ALA A 135 9.60 9.35 4.92
N PRO A 136 9.73 8.56 3.84
CA PRO A 136 10.54 8.96 2.70
C PRO A 136 9.97 10.23 2.07
N LYS A 137 10.84 10.99 1.39
CA LYS A 137 10.42 12.09 0.52
C LYS A 137 9.91 11.56 -0.81
N GLY A 138 8.96 12.26 -1.40
CA GLY A 138 8.45 11.99 -2.74
C GLY A 138 8.42 13.25 -3.59
N PRO A 139 8.11 13.14 -4.89
CA PRO A 139 7.96 14.30 -5.77
C PRO A 139 6.82 15.26 -5.38
N GLY A 140 5.79 14.83 -4.64
CA GLY A 140 4.67 15.67 -4.21
C GLY A 140 3.69 16.05 -5.33
N VAL A 141 3.30 15.07 -6.13
CA VAL A 141 2.41 15.18 -7.31
C VAL A 141 0.92 15.03 -6.98
#